data_AF-A0A1J5P0P1-F1
#
_entry.id   AF-A0A1J5P0P1-F1
#
_cell.length_a   1.000
_cell.length_b   1.000
_cell.length_c   1.000
_cell.angle_alpha   90.00
_cell.angle_beta   90.00
_cell.angle_gamma   90.00
#
_symmetry.space_group_name_H-M   'P 1'
#
loop_
_entity.id
_entity.type
_entity.pdbx_description
1 polymer ?
#
loop_
_entity_poly.entity_id
_entity_poly.type
_entity_poly.pdbx_seq_one_letter_code
_entity_poly.pdbx_strand_id
1 'polypeptide(L)' 'MGVTSGTIGTARAQYHLRQICVFLNAYVLNKPEIMVSSASDKFRDGELVDEKTRQKVHEQLVALTAWAKQLRKD' A
#
# COMPACT_ATOMS: atom_id res chain seq x y z
N MET A 1 -2.52 -0.68 -1.50
CA MET A 1 -1.98 0.69 -1.57
C MET A 1 -2.93 1.54 -2.40
N GLY A 2 -3.05 2.83 -2.11
CA GLY A 2 -3.80 3.78 -2.93
C GLY A 2 -3.36 5.22 -2.68
N VAL A 3 -3.85 6.15 -3.50
CA VAL A 3 -3.55 7.59 -3.43
C VAL A 3 -4.83 8.41 -3.53
N THR A 4 -4.89 9.55 -2.82
CA THR A 4 -5.96 10.55 -2.99
C THR A 4 -5.40 11.96 -3.14
N SER A 5 -6.18 12.86 -3.73
CA SER A 5 -5.92 14.31 -3.65
C SER A 5 -6.07 14.88 -2.23
N GLY A 6 -6.91 14.24 -1.39
CA GLY A 6 -7.11 14.63 0.01
C GLY A 6 -5.98 14.20 0.97
N THR A 7 -6.00 14.74 2.18
CA THR A 7 -4.94 14.62 3.20
C THR A 7 -4.83 13.25 3.88
N ILE A 8 -5.91 12.47 3.90
CA ILE A 8 -5.99 11.19 4.63
C ILE A 8 -5.33 10.02 3.86
N GLY A 9 -5.12 10.16 2.54
CA GLY A 9 -4.35 9.20 1.75
C GLY A 9 -4.95 7.79 1.67
N THR A 10 -6.24 7.68 1.30
CA THR A 10 -7.00 6.41 1.17
C THR A 10 -7.20 5.57 2.44
N ALA A 11 -6.77 6.01 3.63
CA ALA A 11 -6.80 5.19 4.86
C ALA A 11 -8.13 4.45 5.10
N ARG A 12 -9.26 5.17 5.04
CA ARG A 12 -10.61 4.61 5.25
C ARG A 12 -10.97 3.52 4.24
N ALA A 13 -10.65 3.74 2.97
CA ALA A 13 -10.90 2.76 1.91
C ALA A 13 -10.03 1.51 2.11
N GLN A 14 -8.76 1.69 2.51
CA GLN A 14 -7.87 0.58 2.78
C GLN A 14 -8.32 -0.25 3.99
N TYR A 15 -8.75 0.37 5.08
CA TYR A 15 -9.26 -0.36 6.25
C TYR A 15 -10.53 -1.14 5.93
N HIS A 16 -11.45 -0.54 5.17
CA HIS A 16 -12.66 -1.26 4.75
C HIS A 16 -12.30 -2.42 3.80
N LEU A 17 -11.36 -2.22 2.87
CA LEU A 17 -10.88 -3.30 2.00
C LEU A 17 -10.25 -4.46 2.81
N ARG A 18 -9.46 -4.15 3.84
CA ARG A 18 -8.91 -5.17 4.74
C ARG A 18 -10.01 -5.98 5.44
N GLN A 19 -11.09 -5.34 5.88
CA GLN A 19 -12.25 -6.04 6.46
C GLN A 19 -12.88 -7.01 5.46
N ILE A 20 -13.02 -6.61 4.20
CA ILE A 20 -13.52 -7.49 3.13
C ILE A 20 -12.56 -8.68 2.92
N CYS A 21 -11.24 -8.45 2.93
CA CYS A 21 -10.24 -9.50 2.78
C CYS A 21 -10.29 -10.56 3.89
N VAL A 22 -10.73 -10.21 5.11
CA VAL A 22 -10.95 -11.19 6.19
C VAL A 22 -12.00 -12.21 5.79
N PHE A 23 -13.14 -11.77 5.26
CA PHE A 23 -14.20 -12.66 4.80
C PHE A 23 -13.73 -13.58 3.66
N LEU A 24 -12.90 -13.04 2.76
CA LEU A 24 -12.34 -13.80 1.63
C LEU A 24 -11.18 -14.74 2.03
N ASN A 25 -10.83 -14.81 3.31
CA ASN A 25 -9.67 -15.54 3.81
C ASN A 25 -8.36 -15.18 3.06
N ALA A 26 -8.20 -13.90 2.70
CA ALA A 26 -7.03 -13.41 2.00
C ALA A 26 -5.92 -13.01 2.98
N TYR A 27 -4.68 -13.39 2.68
CA TYR A 27 -3.52 -13.09 3.52
C TYR A 27 -2.91 -11.72 3.20
N VAL A 28 -3.50 -10.65 3.75
CA VAL A 28 -3.05 -9.28 3.49
C VAL A 28 -1.76 -8.95 4.27
N LEU A 29 -0.84 -8.20 3.66
CA LEU A 29 0.34 -7.67 4.35
C LEU A 29 -0.05 -6.63 5.41
N ASN A 30 0.43 -6.80 6.64
CA ASN A 30 0.10 -5.90 7.75
C ASN A 30 0.97 -4.63 7.77
N LYS A 31 2.27 -4.74 7.46
CA LYS A 31 3.23 -3.62 7.45
C LYS A 31 4.29 -3.80 6.36
N PRO A 32 4.87 -2.70 5.85
CA PRO A 32 4.51 -1.30 6.12
C PRO A 32 3.20 -0.89 5.43
N GLU A 33 2.40 -0.06 6.11
CA GLU A 33 1.21 0.56 5.52
C GLU A 33 1.59 1.83 4.77
N ILE A 34 1.02 2.02 3.58
CA ILE A 34 1.28 3.19 2.73
C ILE A 34 -0.04 3.85 2.37
N MET A 35 -0.18 5.08 2.83
CA MET A 35 -1.32 5.96 2.59
C MET A 35 -0.78 7.23 1.95
N VAL A 36 -0.99 7.38 0.64
CA VAL A 36 -0.43 8.51 -0.12
C VAL A 36 -1.48 9.60 -0.24
N SER A 37 -1.21 10.75 0.36
CA SER A 37 -2.01 11.97 0.23
C SER A 37 -1.45 12.89 -0.84
N SER A 38 -2.21 13.92 -1.19
CA SER A 38 -1.80 14.99 -2.11
C SER A 38 -1.25 14.47 -3.45
N ALA A 39 -2.05 13.68 -4.16
CA ALA A 39 -1.67 13.06 -5.44
C ALA A 39 -0.93 14.00 -6.41
N SER A 40 -1.41 15.24 -6.55
CA SER A 40 -0.83 16.25 -7.45
C SER A 40 0.60 16.65 -7.11
N ASP A 41 1.01 16.54 -5.86
CA ASP A 41 2.38 16.86 -5.42
C ASP A 41 3.33 15.66 -5.61
N LYS A 42 2.77 14.47 -5.78
CA LYS A 42 3.49 13.19 -5.79
C LYS A 42 3.65 12.60 -7.18
N PHE A 43 2.76 12.95 -8.10
CA PHE A 43 2.74 12.43 -9.46
C PHE A 43 2.89 13.53 -10.51
N ARG A 44 3.59 13.22 -11.59
CA ARG A 44 3.70 14.07 -12.80
C ARG A 44 3.61 13.17 -14.03
N ASP A 45 2.74 13.50 -14.97
CA ASP A 45 2.53 12.74 -16.21
C ASP A 45 2.26 11.24 -15.97
N GLY A 46 1.58 10.91 -14.87
CA GLY A 46 1.29 9.53 -14.45
C GLY A 46 2.41 8.83 -13.69
N GLU A 47 3.60 9.43 -13.61
CA GLU A 47 4.76 8.88 -12.92
C GLU A 47 4.87 9.36 -11.47
N LEU A 48 5.25 8.47 -10.56
CA LEU A 48 5.51 8.80 -9.16
C LEU A 48 6.87 9.50 -9.04
N VAL A 49 6.88 10.81 -8.81
CA VAL A 49 8.10 11.64 -8.72
C VAL A 49 8.58 11.87 -7.28
N ASP A 50 7.77 11.56 -6.27
CA ASP A 50 8.14 11.72 -4.87
C ASP A 50 9.02 10.58 -4.36
N GLU A 51 10.30 10.87 -4.15
CA GLU A 51 11.29 9.86 -3.77
C GLU A 51 10.99 9.18 -2.43
N LYS A 52 10.46 9.93 -1.46
CA LYS A 52 10.06 9.35 -0.17
C LYS A 52 8.96 8.31 -0.32
N THR A 53 7.98 8.56 -1.18
CA THR A 53 6.93 7.59 -1.48
C THR A 53 7.51 6.39 -2.23
N ARG A 54 8.40 6.61 -3.22
CA ARG A 54 9.08 5.52 -3.94
C ARG A 54 9.86 4.59 -2.99
N GLN A 55 10.59 5.15 -2.04
CA GLN A 55 11.32 4.36 -1.04
C GLN A 55 10.38 3.51 -0.18
N LYS A 56 9.27 4.09 0.31
CA LYS A 56 8.27 3.32 1.06
C LYS A 56 7.65 2.20 0.22
N VAL A 57 7.32 2.48 -1.04
CA VAL A 57 6.80 1.47 -1.99
C VAL A 57 7.80 0.33 -2.13
N HIS A 58 9.09 0.64 -2.28
CA HIS A 58 10.15 -0.37 -2.32
C HIS A 58 10.16 -1.24 -1.05
N GLU A 59 10.17 -0.62 0.14
CA GLU A 59 10.11 -1.34 1.43
C GLU A 59 8.88 -2.25 1.52
N GLN A 60 7.72 -1.77 1.06
CA GLN A 60 6.49 -2.57 1.04
C GLN A 60 6.59 -3.76 0.10
N LEU A 61 7.18 -3.61 -1.09
CA LEU A 61 7.38 -4.70 -2.04
C LEU A 61 8.34 -5.75 -1.49
N VAL A 62 9.41 -5.33 -0.79
CA VAL A 62 10.32 -6.25 -0.10
C VAL A 62 9.57 -7.04 0.98
N ALA A 63 8.80 -6.36 1.83
CA ALA A 63 8.01 -7.01 2.88
C ALA A 63 6.93 -7.95 2.30
N LEU A 64 6.26 -7.55 1.22
CA LEU A 64 5.27 -8.38 0.54
C LEU A 64 5.91 -9.65 -0.04
N THR A 65 7.10 -9.54 -0.62
CA THR A 65 7.84 -10.68 -1.14
C THR A 65 8.21 -11.66 -0.02
N ALA A 66 8.69 -11.16 1.12
CA ALA A 66 8.98 -11.97 2.29
C ALA A 66 7.72 -12.67 2.82
N TRP A 67 6.61 -11.94 2.91
CA TRP A 67 5.32 -12.46 3.36
C TRP A 67 4.79 -13.57 2.44
N ALA A 68 4.83 -13.35 1.13
CA ALA A 68 4.42 -14.34 0.14
C ALA A 68 5.27 -15.62 0.21
N LYS A 69 6.58 -15.50 0.47
CA LYS A 69 7.46 -16.65 0.71
C LYS A 69 7.12 -17.40 1.99
N GLN A 70 6.79 -16.68 3.07
CA GLN A 70 6.40 -17.28 4.34
C GLN A 70 5.10 -18.09 4.20
N LEU A 71 4.11 -17.57 3.47
CA LEU A 71 2.85 -18.27 3.20
C LEU A 71 2.99 -19.54 2.35
N ARG A 72 4.09 -19.67 1.59
CA ARG A 72 4.39 -20.84 0.77
C ARG A 72 5.25 -21.88 1.50
N LYS A 73 5.75 -21.56 2.69
CA LYS A 73 6.44 -22.56 3.51
C LYS A 73 5.37 -23.38 4.20
N ASP A 74 5.16 -24.58 3.68
CA ASP A 74 4.42 -25.65 4.34
C ASP A 74 5.17 -26.11 5.60
#